data_AF-A0A940QVT8-F1
#
_entry.id   AF-A0A940QVT8-F1
#
_cell.length_a   1.000
_cell.length_b   1.000
_cell.length_c   1.000
_cell.angle_alpha   90.00
_cell.angle_beta   90.00
_cell.angle_gamma   90.00
#
_symmetry.space_group_name_H-M   'P 1'
#
loop_
_entity.id
_entity.type
_entity.pdbx_description
1 polymer ?
#
loop_
_entity_poly.entity_id
_entity_poly.type
_entity_poly.pdbx_seq_one_letter_code
_entity_poly.pdbx_strand_id
1 'polypeptide(L)'
;MQVKLTATYILTTDHAKSRSGQPVLLDQATGQAFLPSDTLVAYESWPKMPAAQVVSKMASWRDFSDEERRLIEQFSGVQRQPEVPGRRTRDLSRGQRPLTSNWQSK
;
A
#
# COMPACT_ATOMS: atom_id res chain seq x y z
N MET A 1 12.50 7.17 -15.99
CA MET A 1 11.20 6.54 -15.67
C MET A 1 10.45 7.46 -14.73
N GLN A 2 9.16 7.71 -14.97
CA GLN A 2 8.33 8.57 -14.12
C GLN A 2 6.95 7.94 -13.93
N VAL A 3 6.46 7.91 -12.69
CA VAL A 3 5.14 7.38 -12.31
C VAL A 3 4.34 8.49 -11.67
N LYS A 4 3.18 8.81 -12.24
CA LYS A 4 2.28 9.83 -11.68
C LYS A 4 1.41 9.19 -10.61
N LEU A 5 1.68 9.49 -9.34
CA LEU A 5 0.86 9.01 -8.22
C LEU A 5 -0.43 9.80 -8.13
N THR A 6 -0.33 11.12 -8.24
CA THR A 6 -1.46 12.05 -8.23
C THR A 6 -1.20 13.20 -9.20
N ALA A 7 -2.07 14.22 -9.22
CA ALA A 7 -1.88 15.39 -10.07
C ALA A 7 -0.63 16.21 -9.70
N THR A 8 -0.21 16.19 -8.43
CA THR A 8 0.92 16.98 -7.94
C THR A 8 2.13 16.12 -7.57
N TYR A 9 1.94 14.83 -7.26
CA TYR A 9 3.03 13.96 -6.81
C TYR A 9 3.42 12.95 -7.89
N ILE A 10 4.73 12.89 -8.16
CA ILE A 10 5.33 11.97 -9.11
C ILE A 10 6.48 11.20 -8.45
N LEU A 11 6.63 9.92 -8.77
CA LEU A 11 7.87 9.18 -8.52
C LEU A 11 8.75 9.29 -9.76
N THR A 12 10.01 9.64 -9.58
CA THR A 12 10.97 9.70 -10.68
C THR A 12 12.33 9.17 -10.24
N THR A 13 13.02 8.49 -11.15
CA THR A 13 14.45 8.17 -10.99
C THR A 13 15.35 9.21 -11.63
N ASP A 14 14.77 10.14 -12.39
CA ASP A 14 15.44 11.19 -13.15
C ASP A 14 15.36 12.53 -12.39
N HIS A 15 16.04 12.60 -11.26
CA HIS A 15 16.12 13.81 -10.45
C HIS A 15 17.50 13.86 -9.76
N ALA A 16 18.07 15.05 -9.56
CA ALA A 16 19.44 15.18 -9.00
C ALA A 16 19.60 14.57 -7.59
N LYS A 17 18.51 14.42 -6.83
CA LYS A 17 18.49 13.71 -5.53
C LYS A 17 18.44 12.18 -5.66
N SER A 18 18.04 11.64 -6.82
CA SER A 18 18.10 10.21 -7.10
C SER A 18 19.57 9.79 -7.16
N ARG A 19 19.99 8.98 -6.20
CA ARG A 19 21.34 8.39 -6.18
C ARG A 19 21.22 6.90 -6.43
N SER A 20 22.12 6.37 -7.26
CA SER A 20 22.22 4.92 -7.53
C SER A 20 20.91 4.27 -8.03
N GLY A 21 20.08 5.02 -8.76
CA GLY A 21 18.80 4.51 -9.29
C GLY A 21 17.68 4.41 -8.25
N GLN A 22 17.85 5.00 -7.07
CA GLN A 22 16.79 5.07 -6.06
C GLN A 22 15.72 6.10 -6.48
N PRO A 23 14.45 5.69 -6.64
CA PRO A 23 13.39 6.64 -6.98
C PRO A 23 13.21 7.70 -5.89
N VAL A 24 12.77 8.90 -6.29
CA VAL A 24 12.42 10.00 -5.39
C VAL A 24 10.99 10.44 -5.64
N LEU A 25 10.30 10.84 -4.57
CA LEU A 25 8.98 11.46 -4.66
C LEU A 25 9.17 12.95 -4.92
N LEU A 26 8.77 13.44 -6.08
CA LEU A 26 8.79 14.87 -6.43
C LEU A 26 7.38 15.44 -6.28
N ASP A 27 7.27 16.50 -5.49
CA ASP A 27 6.11 17.38 -5.49
C ASP A 27 6.27 18.43 -6.59
N GLN A 28 5.41 18.38 -7.60
CA GLN A 28 5.41 19.31 -8.72
C GLN A 28 4.93 20.71 -8.33
N ALA A 29 4.17 20.86 -7.24
CA ALA A 29 3.68 22.16 -6.80
C ALA A 29 4.81 23.00 -6.17
N THR A 30 5.67 22.36 -5.38
CA THR A 30 6.77 23.04 -4.67
C THR A 30 8.14 22.82 -5.31
N GLY A 31 8.26 21.84 -6.21
CA GLY A 31 9.54 21.40 -6.77
C GLY A 31 10.40 20.61 -5.78
N GLN A 32 9.87 20.22 -4.62
CA GLN A 32 10.62 19.50 -3.60
C GLN A 32 10.64 18.00 -3.87
N ALA A 33 11.84 17.42 -3.83
CA ALA A 33 12.04 15.97 -3.91
C ALA A 33 12.35 15.37 -2.54
N PHE A 34 11.68 14.26 -2.23
CA PHE A 34 11.70 13.52 -0.97
C PHE A 34 12.24 12.11 -1.19
N LEU A 35 13.14 11.70 -0.30
CA LEU A 35 13.61 10.33 -0.15
C LEU A 35 12.60 9.49 0.64
N PRO A 36 12.65 8.14 0.58
CA PRO A 36 11.70 7.28 1.29
C PRO A 36 11.59 7.55 2.79
N SER A 37 12.71 7.91 3.43
CA SER A 37 12.82 8.22 4.85
C SER A 37 12.36 9.64 5.22
N ASP A 38 12.22 10.54 4.25
CA ASP A 38 11.86 11.92 4.52
C ASP A 38 10.41 11.99 4.99
N THR A 39 10.13 12.82 5.99
CA THR A 39 8.77 13.00 6.50
C THR A 39 8.12 14.23 5.90
N LEU A 40 6.89 14.09 5.41
CA LEU A 40 6.09 15.19 4.87
C LEU A 40 4.63 15.09 5.29
N VAL A 41 3.92 16.20 5.11
CA VAL A 41 2.45 16.28 5.17
C VAL A 41 1.98 16.45 3.73
N ALA A 42 1.54 15.36 3.10
CA ALA A 42 1.19 15.40 1.68
C ALA A 42 -0.16 16.07 1.40
N TYR A 43 -1.10 15.93 2.35
CA TYR A 43 -2.43 16.52 2.35
C TYR A 43 -2.76 16.95 3.78
N GLU A 44 -3.52 18.04 3.96
CA GLU A 44 -3.87 18.55 5.30
C GLU A 44 -4.63 17.52 6.17
N SER A 45 -5.40 16.64 5.54
CA SER A 45 -6.14 15.58 6.23
C SER A 45 -5.27 14.40 6.67
N TRP A 46 -3.98 14.39 6.31
CA TRP A 46 -3.06 13.30 6.64
C TRP A 46 -2.08 13.73 7.74
N PRO A 47 -1.72 12.83 8.68
CA PRO A 47 -0.68 13.13 9.64
C PRO A 47 0.69 13.21 8.94
N LYS A 48 1.64 13.87 9.59
CA LYS A 48 3.05 13.87 9.16
C LYS A 48 3.58 12.44 9.20
N MET A 49 4.05 11.94 8.06
CA MET A 49 4.50 10.54 7.95
C MET A 49 5.64 10.42 6.92
N PRO A 50 6.38 9.30 6.91
CA PRO A 50 7.43 9.06 5.93
C PRO A 50 6.89 9.04 4.50
N ALA A 51 7.68 9.53 3.54
CA ALA A 51 7.32 9.56 2.13
C ALA A 51 6.99 8.16 1.60
N ALA A 52 7.69 7.13 2.06
CA ALA A 52 7.37 5.74 1.74
C ALA A 52 5.91 5.37 2.06
N GLN A 53 5.40 5.79 3.22
CA GLN A 53 4.01 5.55 3.62
C GLN A 53 3.03 6.42 2.83
N VAL A 54 3.39 7.69 2.58
CA VAL A 54 2.60 8.58 1.72
C VAL A 54 2.38 7.95 0.34
N VAL A 55 3.46 7.48 -0.28
CA VAL A 55 3.43 6.82 -1.58
C VAL A 55 2.59 5.55 -1.54
N SER A 56 2.78 4.68 -0.53
CA SER A 56 1.97 3.47 -0.38
C SER A 56 0.48 3.80 -0.25
N LYS A 57 0.12 4.89 0.44
CA LYS A 57 -1.27 5.31 0.62
C LYS A 57 -1.85 5.92 -0.65
N MET A 58 -1.09 6.76 -1.36
CA MET A 58 -1.51 7.28 -2.68
C MET A 58 -1.70 6.14 -3.69
N ALA A 59 -0.80 5.17 -3.67
CA ALA A 59 -0.85 4.01 -4.55
C ALA A 59 -2.05 3.09 -4.29
N SER A 60 -2.74 3.23 -3.15
CA SER A 60 -3.95 2.45 -2.83
C SER A 60 -5.21 2.95 -3.53
N TRP A 61 -5.19 4.17 -4.08
CA TRP A 61 -6.37 4.81 -4.66
C TRP A 61 -6.56 4.53 -6.16
N ARG A 62 -5.57 3.92 -6.81
CA ARG A 62 -5.56 3.69 -8.24
C ARG A 62 -4.76 2.43 -8.57
N ASP A 63 -5.09 1.79 -9.70
CA ASP A 63 -4.29 0.74 -10.29
C ASP A 63 -3.12 1.29 -11.13
N PHE A 64 -1.98 0.62 -10.98
CA PHE A 64 -0.71 0.91 -11.64
C PHE A 64 -0.31 -0.31 -12.46
N SER A 65 0.42 -0.08 -13.56
CA SER A 65 1.02 -1.18 -14.31
C SER A 65 2.07 -1.92 -13.46
N ASP A 66 2.45 -3.13 -13.88
CA ASP A 66 3.48 -3.91 -13.18
C ASP A 66 4.81 -3.16 -13.07
N GLU A 67 5.16 -2.38 -14.10
CA GLU A 67 6.39 -1.58 -14.11
C GLU A 67 6.32 -0.40 -13.14
N GLU A 68 5.21 0.32 -13.13
CA GLU A 68 4.96 1.42 -12.19
C GLU A 68 4.92 0.91 -10.75
N ARG A 69 4.32 -0.26 -10.53
CA ARG A 69 4.18 -0.90 -9.22
C ARG A 69 5.53 -1.34 -8.67
N ARG A 70 6.43 -1.88 -9.50
CA ARG A 70 7.83 -2.16 -9.10
C ARG A 70 8.55 -0.92 -8.59
N LEU A 71 8.32 0.23 -9.21
CA LEU A 71 8.93 1.49 -8.77
C LEU A 71 8.37 1.94 -7.40
N ILE A 72 7.06 1.78 -7.21
CA ILE A 72 6.37 2.07 -5.95
C ILE A 72 6.87 1.15 -4.83
N GLU A 73 7.05 -0.14 -5.11
CA GLU A 73 7.59 -1.12 -4.16
C GLU A 73 9.05 -0.83 -3.81
N GLN A 74 9.86 -0.47 -4.81
CA GLN A 74 11.25 -0.05 -4.60
C GLN A 74 11.35 1.21 -3.71
N PHE A 75 10.42 2.16 -3.88
CA PHE A 75 10.38 3.37 -3.06
C PHE A 75 9.85 3.14 -1.64
N SER A 76 8.74 2.40 -1.52
CA SER A 76 8.04 2.21 -0.25
C SER A 76 8.69 1.14 0.65
N GLY A 77 9.48 0.23 0.07
CA GLY A 77 10.04 -0.92 0.78
C GLY A 77 9.00 -1.96 1.19
N VAL A 78 7.73 -1.75 0.83
CA VAL A 78 6.64 -2.67 1.12
C VAL A 78 6.54 -3.66 -0.03
N GLN A 79 7.11 -4.85 0.14
CA GLN A 79 6.78 -5.97 -0.72
C GLN A 79 5.35 -6.38 -0.38
N ARG A 80 4.39 -6.20 -1.31
CA ARG A 80 3.13 -6.92 -1.17
C ARG A 80 3.46 -8.41 -1.25
N GLN A 81 3.09 -9.16 -0.22
CA GLN A 81 2.98 -10.61 -0.37
C GLN A 81 2.03 -10.85 -1.55
N PRO A 82 2.38 -11.74 -2.50
CA PRO A 82 1.50 -12.04 -3.62
C PRO A 82 0.14 -12.42 -3.04
N GLU A 83 -0.90 -11.69 -3.44
CA GLU A 83 -2.26 -12.02 -3.03
C GLU A 83 -2.56 -13.40 -3.59
N VAL A 84 -2.46 -14.43 -2.74
CA VAL A 84 -2.84 -15.79 -3.09
C VAL A 84 -4.35 -15.76 -3.34
N PRO A 85 -4.82 -15.97 -4.58
CA PRO A 85 -6.24 -16.00 -4.85
C PRO A 85 -6.75 -17.35 -4.37
N GLY A 86 -7.11 -17.47 -3.09
CA GLY A 86 -7.57 -18.78 -2.60
C GLY A 86 -7.66 -19.04 -1.11
N ARG A 87 -8.10 -18.10 -0.26
CA ARG A 87 -8.67 -18.46 1.05
C ARG A 87 -9.88 -17.60 1.42
N ARG A 88 -10.95 -17.78 0.65
CA ARG A 88 -12.32 -17.70 1.18
C ARG A 88 -12.94 -19.09 1.13
N THR A 89 -12.43 -20.02 1.92
CA THR A 89 -13.27 -21.12 2.40
C THR A 89 -14.17 -20.54 3.46
N ARG A 90 -15.36 -20.16 3.01
CA ARG A 90 -16.57 -20.02 3.81
C ARG A 90 -16.83 -21.38 4.46
N ASP A 91 -16.31 -21.60 5.66
CA ASP A 91 -16.75 -22.71 6.52
C ASP A 91 -17.60 -22.14 7.65
N LEU A 92 -18.88 -21.94 7.33
CA LEU A 92 -19.96 -21.80 8.31
C LEU A 92 -20.78 -23.09 8.25
N SER A 93 -20.13 -24.23 8.49
CA SER A 93 -20.78 -25.54 8.55
C SER A 93 -20.35 -26.28 9.81
N ARG A 94 -20.92 -25.93 10.96
CA ARG A 94 -21.37 -26.89 12.01
C ARG A 94 -21.81 -26.17 13.28
N GLY A 95 -23.10 -25.89 13.35
CA GLY A 95 -23.83 -25.68 14.58
C GLY A 95 -25.14 -26.48 14.58
N GLN A 96 -25.17 -27.65 13.94
CA GLN A 96 -26.27 -28.60 14.12
C GLN A 96 -26.16 -29.15 15.55
N ARG A 97 -27.03 -28.64 16.44
CA ARG A 97 -27.35 -29.26 17.72
C ARG A 97 -28.05 -30.60 17.44
N PRO A 98 -27.54 -31.75 17.92
CA PRO A 98 -28.37 -32.92 18.06
C PRO A 98 -29.26 -32.75 19.30
N LEU A 99 -30.57 -32.62 19.08
CA LEU A 99 -31.59 -32.91 20.09
C LEU A 99 -31.62 -34.44 20.25
N THR A 100 -30.85 -34.97 21.21
CA THR A 100 -31.09 -36.32 21.71
C THR A 100 -31.72 -36.21 23.09
N SER A 101 -33.03 -36.44 23.12
CA SER A 101 -33.75 -36.93 24.30
C SER A 101 -33.05 -38.16 24.87
N ASN A 102 -32.88 -38.25 26.20
CA ASN A 102 -33.21 -39.46 26.98
C ASN A 102 -32.95 -39.35 28.51
N TRP A 103 -34.04 -39.60 29.25
CA TRP A 103 -34.24 -40.32 30.53
C TRP A 103 -33.56 -39.92 31.87
N GLN A 104 -34.46 -39.57 32.80
CA GLN A 104 -34.74 -40.20 34.12
C GLN A 104 -34.12 -39.74 35.44
N SER A 105 -35.00 -39.92 36.45
CA SER A 105 -34.85 -39.98 37.92
C SER A 105 -34.88 -38.61 38.62
N LYS A 106 -35.77 -38.36 39.59
CA LYS A 106 -36.37 -39.20 40.62
C LYS A 106 -37.75 -38.69 41.03
#